data_AF-A0A7X5SCE8-F1
#
_entry.id   AF-A0A7X5SCE8-F1
#
_cell.length_a   1.000
_cell.length_b   1.000
_cell.length_c   1.000
_cell.angle_alpha   90.00
_cell.angle_beta   90.00
_cell.angle_gamma   90.00
#
_symmetry.space_group_name_H-M   'P 1'
#
loop_
_entity.id
_entity.type
_entity.pdbx_description
1 polymer ?
#
loop_
_entity_poly.entity_id
_entity_poly.type
_entity_poly.pdbx_seq_one_letter_code
_entity_poly.pdbx_strand_id
1 'polypeptide(L)'
;IIVDGVHVHPASLRVALAAKPRGKLLLVTDAMPMVGADSPSFDLYGETITAVDGVVRNADGALAGSALDMATAVRNSVQWLGVDLAEAARMASTYPAQ
;
A
#
# COMPACT_ATOMS: atom_id res chain seq x y z
N ILE A 1 -4.33 -5.72 0.90
CA ILE A 1 -3.20 -5.53 1.82
C ILE A 1 -2.33 -4.41 1.28
N ILE A 2 -1.87 -3.52 2.16
CA ILE A 2 -1.03 -2.37 1.81
C ILE A 2 0.43 -2.79 1.96
N VAL A 3 1.21 -2.68 0.88
CA VAL A 3 2.59 -3.21 0.78
C VAL A 3 3.59 -2.04 0.73
N ASP A 4 3.52 -1.16 1.72
CA ASP A 4 4.41 0.01 1.84
C ASP A 4 5.49 -0.17 2.92
N GLY A 5 5.40 -1.21 3.75
CA GLY A 5 6.33 -1.46 4.85
C GLY A 5 6.07 -0.62 6.09
N VAL A 6 5.07 0.27 6.05
CA VAL A 6 4.67 1.18 7.14
C VAL A 6 3.39 0.67 7.79
N HIS A 7 2.36 0.39 7.00
CA HIS A 7 1.10 -0.20 7.49
C HIS A 7 1.32 -1.62 8.00
N VAL A 8 2.15 -2.39 7.30
CA VAL A 8 2.42 -3.78 7.63
C VAL A 8 3.91 -4.07 7.44
N HIS A 9 4.56 -4.54 8.51
CA HIS A 9 5.96 -4.95 8.45
C HIS A 9 6.15 -6.09 7.42
N PRO A 10 7.26 -6.12 6.65
CA PRO A 10 7.52 -7.16 5.64
C PRO A 10 7.39 -8.61 6.13
N ALA A 11 7.77 -8.89 7.38
CA ALA A 11 7.57 -10.22 7.96
C ALA A 11 6.08 -10.61 8.06
N SER A 12 5.23 -9.68 8.49
CA SER A 12 3.78 -9.90 8.58
C SER A 12 3.12 -10.02 7.20
N LEU A 13 3.62 -9.28 6.20
CA LEU A 13 3.19 -9.44 4.80
C LEU A 13 3.45 -10.88 4.29
N ARG A 14 4.63 -11.46 4.61
CA ARG A 14 4.96 -12.85 4.24
C ARG A 14 4.04 -13.86 4.93
N VAL A 15 3.70 -13.62 6.20
CA VAL A 15 2.73 -14.46 6.92
C VAL A 15 1.35 -14.39 6.25
N ALA A 16 0.88 -13.19 5.89
CA ALA A 16 -0.40 -13.03 5.19
C ALA A 16 -0.41 -13.75 3.83
N LEU A 17 0.69 -13.67 3.09
CA LEU A 17 0.87 -14.39 1.82
C LEU A 17 0.83 -15.91 2.00
N ALA A 18 1.51 -16.44 3.02
CA ALA A 18 1.51 -17.87 3.31
C ALA A 18 0.16 -18.38 3.83
N ALA A 19 -0.58 -17.55 4.57
CA ALA A 19 -1.85 -17.93 5.19
C ALA A 19 -3.05 -17.92 4.22
N LYS A 20 -2.99 -17.12 3.15
CA LYS A 20 -4.09 -17.00 2.19
C LYS A 20 -3.92 -18.00 1.03
N PRO A 21 -5.01 -18.62 0.56
CA PRO A 21 -4.98 -19.35 -0.71
C PRO A 21 -4.51 -18.44 -1.84
N ARG A 22 -3.87 -19.03 -2.86
CA ARG A 22 -3.51 -18.32 -4.08
C ARG A 22 -4.75 -17.61 -4.66
N GLY A 23 -4.57 -16.36 -5.09
CA GLY A 23 -5.67 -15.54 -5.58
C GLY A 23 -6.53 -14.84 -4.52
N LYS A 24 -6.23 -15.01 -3.21
CA LYS A 24 -7.01 -14.40 -2.12
C LYS A 24 -6.27 -13.30 -1.35
N LEU A 25 -5.05 -12.97 -1.75
CA LEU A 25 -4.34 -11.79 -1.26
C LEU A 25 -4.36 -10.70 -2.33
N LEU A 26 -5.15 -9.65 -2.09
CA LEU A 26 -5.35 -8.54 -3.03
C LEU A 26 -4.46 -7.36 -2.64
N LEU A 27 -3.81 -6.73 -3.61
CA LEU A 27 -3.08 -5.49 -3.37
C LEU A 27 -4.05 -4.31 -3.34
N VAL A 28 -3.95 -3.49 -2.30
CA VAL A 28 -4.61 -2.18 -2.24
C VAL A 28 -3.57 -1.15 -1.84
N THR A 29 -3.72 0.07 -2.35
CA THR A 29 -2.83 1.16 -1.97
C THR A 29 -3.29 1.81 -0.67
N ASP A 30 -4.60 2.00 -0.50
CA ASP A 30 -5.15 2.97 0.46
C ASP A 30 -4.52 4.36 0.26
N ALA A 31 -4.24 4.68 -1.02
CA ALA A 31 -3.55 5.89 -1.42
C ALA A 31 -4.39 7.13 -1.13
N MET A 32 -3.72 8.16 -0.64
CA MET A 32 -4.28 9.49 -0.44
C MET A 32 -3.82 10.47 -1.54
N PRO A 33 -4.44 11.66 -1.67
CA PRO A 33 -4.22 12.58 -2.79
C PRO A 33 -2.78 13.03 -3.07
N MET A 34 -1.83 12.81 -2.15
CA MET A 34 -0.42 13.13 -2.38
C MET A 34 0.26 12.20 -3.39
N VAL A 35 -0.31 11.03 -3.69
CA VAL A 35 0.28 10.10 -4.67
C VAL A 35 0.21 10.74 -6.07
N GLY A 36 1.36 11.17 -6.57
CA GLY A 36 1.48 11.86 -7.86
C GLY A 36 1.18 13.36 -7.82
N ALA A 37 1.06 13.97 -6.64
CA ALA A 37 0.87 15.41 -6.49
C ALA A 37 2.17 16.11 -6.05
N ASP A 38 2.28 17.40 -6.36
CA ASP A 38 3.40 18.25 -5.92
C ASP A 38 3.27 18.65 -4.44
N SER A 39 2.04 18.65 -3.91
CA SER A 39 1.75 18.99 -2.52
C SER A 39 1.87 17.76 -1.61
N PRO A 40 2.62 17.84 -0.49
CA PRO A 40 2.67 16.78 0.49
C PRO A 40 1.46 16.76 1.42
N SER A 41 0.58 17.76 1.36
CA SER A 41 -0.57 17.89 2.26
C SER A 41 -1.89 18.16 1.52
N PHE A 42 -2.98 17.75 2.15
CA PHE A 42 -4.36 18.02 1.69
C PHE A 42 -5.30 18.05 2.90
N ASP A 43 -6.46 18.69 2.75
CA ASP A 43 -7.48 18.71 3.81
C ASP A 43 -8.49 17.58 3.61
N LEU A 44 -8.77 16.86 4.70
CA LEU A 44 -9.74 15.78 4.75
C LEU A 44 -10.60 15.93 6.02
N TYR A 45 -11.92 16.03 5.86
CA TYR A 45 -12.86 16.20 6.98
C TYR A 45 -12.54 17.35 7.95
N GLY A 46 -11.91 18.43 7.45
CA GLY A 46 -11.52 19.59 8.25
C GLY A 46 -10.18 19.43 9.00
N GLU A 47 -9.45 18.35 8.74
CA GLU A 47 -8.10 18.11 9.25
C GLU A 47 -7.09 18.17 8.10
N THR A 48 -5.93 18.81 8.35
CA THR A 48 -4.82 18.79 7.40
C THR A 48 -4.04 17.50 7.56
N ILE A 49 -4.05 16.69 6.51
CA ILE A 49 -3.28 15.45 6.41
C ILE A 49 -1.99 15.75 5.66
N THR A 50 -0.86 15.24 6.17
CA THR A 50 0.47 15.50 5.59
C THR A 50 1.26 14.22 5.42
N ALA A 51 1.93 14.09 4.29
CA ALA A 51 2.97 13.09 4.06
C ALA A 51 4.32 13.63 4.53
N VAL A 52 4.94 12.96 5.51
CA VAL A 52 6.29 13.24 5.99
C VAL A 52 7.13 11.99 5.75
N ASP A 53 8.24 12.13 5.01
CA ASP A 53 9.11 11.02 4.63
C ASP A 53 8.37 9.84 3.97
N GLY A 54 7.36 10.15 3.15
CA GLY A 54 6.53 9.16 2.46
C GLY A 54 5.49 8.46 3.36
N VAL A 55 5.36 8.88 4.61
CA VAL A 55 4.35 8.37 5.55
C VAL A 55 3.25 9.40 5.74
N VAL A 56 2.00 9.00 5.46
CA VAL A 56 0.85 9.89 5.61
C VAL A 56 0.36 9.86 7.05
N ARG A 57 0.32 11.04 7.68
CA ARG A 57 -0.13 11.21 9.05
C ARG A 57 -1.14 12.34 9.19
N ASN A 58 -2.03 12.17 10.15
CA ASN A 58 -2.92 13.22 10.62
C ASN A 58 -2.21 14.10 11.67
N ALA A 59 -2.89 15.12 12.20
CA ALA A 59 -2.33 16.06 13.16
C ALA A 59 -1.92 15.39 14.49
N ASP A 60 -2.63 14.32 14.87
CA ASP A 60 -2.31 13.51 16.06
C ASP A 60 -1.16 12.51 15.82
N GLY A 61 -0.61 12.46 14.60
CA GLY A 61 0.49 11.57 14.22
C GLY A 61 0.07 10.14 13.87
N ALA A 62 -1.23 9.85 13.84
CA ALA A 62 -1.77 8.56 13.40
C ALA A 62 -1.64 8.40 11.88
N LEU A 63 -1.53 7.15 11.40
CA LEU A 63 -1.56 6.87 9.96
C LEU A 63 -2.93 7.24 9.38
N ALA A 64 -2.92 7.97 8.28
CA ALA A 64 -4.14 8.46 7.61
C ALA A 64 -4.11 8.10 6.13
N GLY A 65 -4.13 6.80 5.84
CA GLY A 65 -3.90 6.23 4.50
C GLY A 65 -2.42 6.15 4.15
N SER A 66 -2.11 5.98 2.86
CA SER A 66 -0.75 5.77 2.38
C SER A 66 -0.36 6.71 1.24
N ALA A 67 0.96 6.84 1.02
CA ALA A 67 1.54 7.45 -0.16
C ALA A 67 1.99 6.38 -1.19
N LEU A 68 1.39 5.17 -1.14
CA LEU A 68 1.77 4.04 -1.99
C LEU A 68 1.06 4.10 -3.35
N ASP A 69 1.81 4.08 -4.45
CA ASP A 69 1.25 3.82 -5.77
C ASP A 69 1.20 2.31 -6.09
N MET A 70 0.33 1.91 -7.02
CA MET A 70 0.13 0.49 -7.34
C MET A 70 1.35 -0.17 -8.01
N ALA A 71 2.14 0.59 -8.78
CA ALA A 71 3.35 0.04 -9.41
C ALA A 71 4.43 -0.26 -8.35
N THR A 72 4.54 0.59 -7.35
CA THR A 72 5.39 0.38 -6.17
C THR A 72 4.86 -0.78 -5.32
N ALA A 73 3.55 -0.93 -5.14
CA ALA A 73 2.98 -2.10 -4.45
C ALA A 73 3.34 -3.44 -5.14
N VAL A 74 3.27 -3.48 -6.48
CA VAL A 74 3.72 -4.63 -7.28
C VAL A 74 5.23 -4.87 -7.11
N ARG A 75 6.05 -3.81 -7.22
CA ARG A 75 7.51 -3.88 -7.04
C ARG A 75 7.89 -4.43 -5.67
N ASN A 76 7.27 -3.92 -4.61
CA ASN A 76 7.51 -4.34 -3.23
C ASN A 76 7.09 -5.79 -3.01
N SER A 77 5.99 -6.22 -3.63
CA SER A 77 5.56 -7.62 -3.57
C SER A 77 6.65 -8.54 -4.14
N VAL A 78 7.20 -8.21 -5.32
CA VAL A 78 8.28 -8.98 -5.93
C VAL A 78 9.55 -8.96 -5.04
N GLN A 79 10.00 -7.78 -4.64
CA GLN A 79 11.28 -7.61 -3.95
C GLN A 79 11.27 -8.13 -2.51
N TRP A 80 10.18 -7.92 -1.76
CA TRP A 80 10.13 -8.21 -0.32
C TRP A 80 9.47 -9.53 -0.01
N LEU A 81 8.49 -9.95 -0.82
CA LEU A 81 7.70 -11.15 -0.60
C LEU A 81 8.12 -12.32 -1.51
N GLY A 82 8.93 -12.06 -2.54
CA GLY A 82 9.44 -13.09 -3.44
C GLY A 82 8.36 -13.66 -4.37
N VAL A 83 7.25 -12.96 -4.57
CA VAL A 83 6.27 -13.36 -5.58
C VAL A 83 6.80 -13.08 -6.98
N ASP A 84 6.50 -13.94 -7.93
CA ASP A 84 6.83 -13.67 -9.32
C ASP A 84 6.05 -12.45 -9.85
N LEU A 85 6.60 -11.76 -10.85
CA LEU A 85 6.00 -10.53 -11.39
C LEU A 85 4.59 -10.77 -11.93
N ALA A 86 4.32 -11.94 -12.52
CA ALA A 86 3.01 -12.25 -13.08
C ALA A 86 1.97 -12.45 -11.96
N GLU A 87 2.35 -13.04 -10.83
CA GLU A 87 1.52 -13.19 -9.64
C GLU A 87 1.27 -11.85 -8.98
N ALA A 88 2.30 -11.03 -8.79
CA ALA A 88 2.16 -9.68 -8.28
C ALA A 88 1.20 -8.84 -9.15
N ALA A 89 1.31 -8.95 -10.48
CA ALA A 89 0.39 -8.31 -11.42
C ALA A 89 -1.05 -8.83 -11.25
N ARG A 90 -1.27 -10.15 -11.09
CA ARG A 90 -2.59 -10.70 -10.82
C ARG A 90 -3.17 -10.20 -9.49
N MET A 91 -2.35 -10.11 -8.44
CA MET A 91 -2.75 -9.56 -7.13
C MET A 91 -3.17 -8.09 -7.21
N ALA A 92 -2.64 -7.33 -8.16
CA ALA A 92 -2.99 -5.92 -8.41
C ALA A 92 -4.12 -5.70 -9.44
N SER A 93 -4.53 -6.73 -10.19
CA SER A 93 -5.46 -6.56 -11.32
C SER A 93 -6.50 -7.68 -11.43
N THR A 94 -6.09 -8.88 -11.83
CA THR A 94 -6.99 -10.02 -12.08
C THR A 94 -7.76 -10.42 -10.85
N TYR A 95 -7.13 -10.54 -9.68
CA TYR A 95 -7.80 -11.00 -8.46
C TYR A 95 -8.76 -9.96 -7.88
N PRO A 96 -8.44 -8.64 -7.85
CA PRO A 96 -9.41 -7.62 -7.47
C PRO A 96 -10.61 -7.48 -8.42
N ALA A 97 -10.48 -7.85 -9.69
CA ALA A 97 -11.56 -7.75 -10.68
C ALA A 97 -12.58 -8.91 -10.66
N GLN A 98 -12.32 -9.96 -9.87
CA GLN A 98 -13.16 -11.16 -9.70
C GLN A 98 -14.06 -11.06 -8.48
#